data_AF-A0A650M6A7-F1
#
_entry.id   AF-A0A650M6A7-F1
#
_cell.length_a   1.000
_cell.length_b   1.000
_cell.length_c   1.000
_cell.angle_alpha   90.00
_cell.angle_beta   90.00
_cell.angle_gamma   90.00
#
_symmetry.space_group_name_H-M   'P 1'
#
loop_
_entity.id
_entity.type
_entity.pdbx_description
1 polymer ?
#
loop_
_entity_poly.entity_id
_entity_poly.type
_entity_poly.pdbx_seq_one_letter_code
_entity_poly.pdbx_strand_id
1 'polypeptide(L)'
;MKAGKSFIIVLVVLVVFIVIVFLGYSIYRYPAKFRNLSDNSLKEEEVKEVRSEILKKEDVKILVAYFSNSGTTERMASEISTELNADLFEIKPKEAYSNIYTQGNNEIRNSARPELAETVDNMDEYDVVFVGFPVWWHATPAVINTFLESHDLSGKLIIPFCTSGGSDIDEPMPTFLDSCDGLAVFGEKRITGTGEITGWLEELELQSATAQ
;
A
#
# COMPACT_ATOMS: atom_id res chain seq x y z
N MET A 1 9.51 -58.18 -8.62
CA MET A 1 8.62 -57.10 -9.14
C MET A 1 7.84 -56.31 -8.07
N LYS A 2 7.89 -56.65 -6.77
CA LYS A 2 7.22 -55.88 -5.69
C LYS A 2 8.03 -54.68 -5.16
N ALA A 3 9.36 -54.79 -5.08
CA ALA A 3 10.22 -53.74 -4.53
C ALA A 3 10.17 -52.40 -5.30
N GLY A 4 10.08 -52.44 -6.64
CA GLY A 4 9.98 -51.23 -7.47
C GLY A 4 8.67 -50.47 -7.28
N LYS A 5 7.54 -51.16 -7.04
CA LYS A 5 6.24 -50.50 -6.82
C LYS A 5 6.19 -49.79 -5.46
N SER A 6 6.74 -50.41 -4.40
CA SER A 6 6.83 -49.78 -3.08
C SER A 6 7.74 -48.55 -3.09
N PHE A 7 8.87 -48.60 -3.81
CA PHE A 7 9.75 -47.44 -3.97
C PHE A 7 9.08 -46.28 -4.72
N ILE A 8 8.35 -46.58 -5.82
CA ILE A 8 7.59 -45.57 -6.56
C ILE A 8 6.50 -44.94 -5.68
N ILE A 9 5.79 -45.73 -4.88
CA ILE A 9 4.76 -45.21 -3.97
C ILE A 9 5.38 -44.26 -2.93
N VAL A 10 6.50 -44.63 -2.32
CA VAL A 10 7.21 -43.77 -1.35
C VAL A 10 7.67 -42.46 -1.99
N LEU A 11 8.22 -42.52 -3.21
CA LEU A 11 8.64 -41.33 -3.95
C LEU A 11 7.45 -40.42 -4.26
N VAL A 12 6.32 -40.99 -4.71
CA VAL A 12 5.09 -40.22 -5.00
C VAL A 12 4.58 -39.54 -3.73
N VAL A 13 4.52 -40.24 -2.59
CA VAL A 13 4.09 -39.66 -1.32
C VAL A 13 5.00 -38.52 -0.89
N LEU A 14 6.32 -38.66 -1.04
CA LEU A 14 7.30 -37.63 -0.70
C LEU A 14 7.16 -36.40 -1.61
N VAL A 15 6.97 -36.59 -2.91
CA VAL A 15 6.72 -35.50 -3.86
C VAL A 15 5.41 -34.77 -3.52
N VAL A 16 4.34 -35.50 -3.24
CA VAL A 16 3.05 -34.90 -2.83
C VAL A 16 3.21 -34.10 -1.55
N PHE A 17 3.94 -34.62 -0.55
CA PHE A 17 4.21 -33.90 0.69
C PHE A 17 4.98 -32.60 0.44
N ILE A 18 6.03 -32.62 -0.38
CA ILE A 18 6.80 -31.42 -0.74
C ILE A 18 5.88 -30.40 -1.45
N VAL A 19 5.02 -30.85 -2.36
CA VAL A 19 4.06 -29.98 -3.05
C VAL A 19 3.09 -29.35 -2.06
N ILE A 20 2.55 -30.10 -1.10
CA ILE A 20 1.64 -29.56 -0.06
C ILE A 20 2.35 -28.51 0.80
N VAL A 21 3.58 -28.79 1.24
CA VAL A 21 4.38 -27.85 2.04
C VAL A 21 4.69 -26.58 1.24
N PHE A 22 5.09 -26.73 -0.03
CA PHE A 22 5.37 -25.61 -0.91
C PHE A 22 4.12 -24.76 -1.19
N LEU A 23 2.98 -25.40 -1.45
CA LEU A 23 1.69 -24.71 -1.64
C LEU A 23 1.26 -23.98 -0.36
N GLY A 24 1.36 -24.63 0.79
CA GLY A 24 1.06 -24.03 2.09
C GLY A 24 1.94 -22.81 2.36
N TYR A 25 3.25 -22.93 2.11
CA TYR A 25 4.17 -21.80 2.22
C TYR A 25 3.85 -20.69 1.22
N SER A 26 3.55 -21.02 -0.04
CA SER A 26 3.22 -20.02 -1.06
C SER A 26 1.93 -19.27 -0.72
N ILE A 27 0.91 -19.93 -0.17
CA ILE A 27 -0.34 -19.31 0.27
C ILE A 27 -0.10 -18.42 1.50
N TYR A 28 0.76 -18.86 2.41
CA TYR A 28 1.13 -18.05 3.58
C TYR A 28 1.95 -16.82 3.20
N ARG A 29 2.96 -16.98 2.33
CA ARG A 29 3.89 -15.93 1.92
C ARG A 29 3.24 -14.89 1.01
N TYR A 30 2.28 -15.31 0.19
CA TYR A 30 1.54 -14.48 -0.77
C TYR A 30 0.02 -14.62 -0.56
N PRO A 31 -0.52 -14.10 0.56
CA PRO A 31 -1.93 -14.27 0.95
C PRO A 31 -2.90 -13.66 -0.06
N ALA A 32 -2.48 -12.65 -0.83
CA ALA A 32 -3.30 -12.00 -1.85
C ALA A 32 -3.25 -12.66 -3.23
N LYS A 33 -2.34 -13.63 -3.47
CA LYS A 33 -2.05 -14.17 -4.83
C LYS A 33 -3.25 -14.75 -5.57
N PHE A 34 -4.23 -15.27 -4.83
CA PHE A 34 -5.42 -15.92 -5.38
C PHE A 34 -6.68 -15.06 -5.21
N ARG A 35 -6.55 -13.80 -4.78
CA ARG A 35 -7.66 -12.85 -4.77
C ARG A 35 -7.99 -12.45 -6.21
N ASN A 36 -9.28 -12.25 -6.46
CA ASN A 36 -9.72 -11.59 -7.68
C ASN A 36 -9.67 -10.09 -7.43
N LEU A 37 -8.54 -9.46 -7.81
CA LEU A 37 -8.30 -8.03 -7.62
C LEU A 37 -8.68 -7.30 -8.91
N SER A 38 -9.27 -6.12 -8.77
CA SER A 38 -9.52 -5.22 -9.89
C SER A 38 -8.72 -3.93 -9.75
N ASP A 39 -8.32 -3.34 -10.87
CA ASP A 39 -7.83 -1.97 -10.91
C ASP A 39 -8.87 -1.14 -11.68
N ASN A 40 -9.66 -0.38 -10.93
CA ASN A 40 -10.65 0.55 -11.46
C ASN A 40 -10.21 2.01 -11.22
N SER A 41 -8.92 2.25 -10.98
CA SER A 41 -8.38 3.60 -10.88
C SER A 41 -8.48 4.33 -12.21
N LEU A 42 -8.35 5.67 -12.17
CA LEU A 42 -8.40 6.48 -13.37
C LEU A 42 -7.29 6.11 -14.33
N LYS A 43 -7.58 6.17 -15.63
CA LYS A 43 -6.57 5.91 -16.65
C LYS A 43 -5.55 7.04 -16.69
N GLU A 44 -4.39 6.75 -17.25
CA GLU A 44 -3.26 7.69 -17.34
C GLU A 44 -3.65 9.10 -17.85
N GLU A 45 -4.52 9.19 -18.85
CA GLU A 45 -4.96 10.49 -19.40
C GLU A 45 -5.87 11.28 -18.44
N GLU A 46 -6.73 10.58 -17.71
CA GLU A 46 -7.61 11.17 -16.69
C GLU A 46 -6.77 11.61 -15.47
N VAL A 47 -5.77 10.81 -15.08
CA VAL A 47 -4.79 11.17 -14.03
C VAL A 47 -4.02 12.43 -14.42
N LYS A 48 -3.57 12.54 -15.68
CA LYS A 48 -2.88 13.74 -16.19
C LYS A 48 -3.79 14.98 -16.12
N GLU A 49 -5.07 14.84 -16.43
CA GLU A 49 -6.04 15.94 -16.34
C GLU A 49 -6.17 16.43 -14.90
N VAL A 50 -6.48 15.53 -13.96
CA VAL A 50 -6.57 15.82 -12.51
C VAL A 50 -5.29 16.49 -12.01
N ARG A 51 -4.12 15.91 -12.35
CA ARG A 51 -2.82 16.49 -11.96
C ARG A 51 -2.64 17.89 -12.54
N SER A 52 -3.00 18.13 -13.80
CA SER A 52 -2.87 19.46 -14.42
C SER A 52 -3.78 20.51 -13.76
N GLU A 53 -4.94 20.10 -13.26
CA GLU A 53 -5.86 20.98 -12.56
C GLU A 53 -5.33 21.35 -11.18
N ILE A 54 -4.81 20.37 -10.43
CA ILE A 54 -4.17 20.60 -9.13
C ILE A 54 -2.96 21.51 -9.26
N LEU A 55 -2.07 21.28 -10.23
CA LEU A 55 -0.87 22.09 -10.43
C LEU A 55 -1.15 23.54 -10.89
N LYS A 56 -2.38 23.85 -11.33
CA LYS A 56 -2.81 25.23 -11.64
C LYS A 56 -3.32 25.98 -10.41
N LYS A 57 -3.57 25.30 -9.29
CA LYS A 57 -4.05 25.94 -8.06
C LYS A 57 -2.91 26.76 -7.43
N GLU A 58 -3.27 27.89 -6.84
CA GLU A 58 -2.31 28.78 -6.17
C GLU A 58 -1.90 28.26 -4.78
N ASP A 59 -2.78 27.52 -4.09
CA ASP A 59 -2.54 26.93 -2.77
C ASP A 59 -2.96 25.46 -2.79
N VAL A 60 -1.99 24.56 -3.01
CA VAL A 60 -2.22 23.11 -3.02
C VAL A 60 -2.08 22.56 -1.61
N LYS A 61 -3.15 21.96 -1.08
CA LYS A 61 -3.12 21.32 0.24
C LYS A 61 -2.76 19.85 0.15
N ILE A 62 -1.78 19.45 0.96
CA ILE A 62 -1.21 18.11 0.93
C ILE A 62 -1.40 17.44 2.29
N LEU A 63 -1.91 16.20 2.26
CA LEU A 63 -1.95 15.30 3.39
C LEU A 63 -0.93 14.17 3.19
N VAL A 64 -0.14 13.87 4.21
CA VAL A 64 0.68 12.67 4.30
C VAL A 64 0.04 11.72 5.30
N ALA A 65 -0.75 10.79 4.80
CA ALA A 65 -1.34 9.73 5.61
C ALA A 65 -0.43 8.50 5.61
N TYR A 66 -0.18 7.89 6.77
CA TYR A 66 0.67 6.70 6.83
C TYR A 66 0.24 5.70 7.90
N PHE A 67 0.53 4.42 7.66
CA PHE A 67 0.51 3.40 8.68
C PHE A 67 1.94 2.91 8.95
N SER A 68 2.31 2.71 10.22
CA SER A 68 3.64 2.26 10.61
C SER A 68 3.55 1.31 11.81
N ASN A 69 4.26 0.19 11.76
CA ASN A 69 4.34 -0.74 12.89
C ASN A 69 5.63 -0.58 13.71
N SER A 70 6.76 -0.30 13.06
CA SER A 70 8.08 -0.26 13.70
C SER A 70 8.79 1.10 13.54
N GLY A 71 8.06 2.13 13.10
CA GLY A 71 8.59 3.49 12.94
C GLY A 71 9.30 3.77 11.61
N THR A 72 9.54 2.76 10.76
CA THR A 72 10.27 2.97 9.49
C THR A 72 9.46 3.82 8.50
N THR A 73 8.19 3.48 8.30
CA THR A 73 7.30 4.23 7.41
C THR A 73 6.98 5.60 7.97
N GLU A 74 6.77 5.70 9.28
CA GLU A 74 6.61 6.96 10.00
C GLU A 74 7.76 7.92 9.73
N ARG A 75 9.01 7.45 9.84
CA ARG A 75 10.18 8.28 9.54
C ARG A 75 10.16 8.85 8.12
N MET A 76 9.72 8.05 7.13
CA MET A 76 9.62 8.54 5.75
C MET A 76 8.47 9.54 5.60
N ALA A 77 7.32 9.25 6.20
CA ALA A 77 6.15 10.12 6.18
C ALA A 77 6.43 11.49 6.81
N SER A 78 7.11 11.51 7.96
CA SER A 78 7.52 12.76 8.62
C SER A 78 8.49 13.58 7.80
N GLU A 79 9.42 12.93 7.08
CA GLU A 79 10.34 13.65 6.19
C GLU A 79 9.58 14.27 5.01
N ILE A 80 8.71 13.51 4.34
CA ILE A 80 7.85 14.01 3.25
C ILE A 80 7.01 15.20 3.73
N SER A 81 6.36 15.06 4.89
CA SER A 81 5.55 16.13 5.49
C SER A 81 6.39 17.37 5.79
N THR A 82 7.61 17.19 6.30
CA THR A 82 8.53 18.31 6.58
C THR A 82 8.97 19.03 5.30
N GLU A 83 9.38 18.27 4.27
CA GLU A 83 9.84 18.85 2.99
C GLU A 83 8.73 19.59 2.24
N LEU A 84 7.48 19.13 2.35
CA LEU A 84 6.33 19.73 1.69
C LEU A 84 5.55 20.74 2.55
N ASN A 85 5.88 20.90 3.82
CA ASN A 85 5.06 21.61 4.81
C ASN A 85 3.59 21.11 4.80
N ALA A 86 3.43 19.79 4.75
CA ALA A 86 2.16 19.10 4.60
C ALA A 86 1.65 18.57 5.95
N ASP A 87 0.34 18.39 6.06
CA ASP A 87 -0.27 17.79 7.25
C ASP A 87 0.11 16.30 7.33
N LEU A 88 0.27 15.80 8.56
CA LEU A 88 0.68 14.43 8.82
C LEU A 88 -0.43 13.71 9.60
N PHE A 89 -0.88 12.56 9.09
CA PHE A 89 -1.92 11.75 9.71
C PHE A 89 -1.48 10.29 9.86
N GLU A 90 -1.57 9.76 11.07
CA GLU A 90 -1.25 8.36 11.34
C GLU A 90 -2.52 7.49 11.27
N ILE A 91 -2.57 6.63 10.26
CA ILE A 91 -3.62 5.62 10.07
C ILE A 91 -3.42 4.53 11.12
N LYS A 92 -4.38 4.40 12.04
CA LYS A 92 -4.38 3.35 13.08
C LYS A 92 -5.62 2.48 12.99
N PRO A 93 -5.48 1.14 13.18
CA PRO A 93 -6.65 0.32 13.46
C PRO A 93 -7.19 0.67 14.85
N LYS A 94 -8.51 0.61 15.02
CA LYS A 94 -9.19 0.82 16.30
C LYS A 94 -8.73 -0.16 17.36
N GLU A 95 -8.51 -1.41 16.97
CA GLU A 95 -7.90 -2.43 17.82
C GLU A 95 -6.43 -2.62 17.41
N ALA A 96 -5.52 -2.41 18.36
CA ALA A 96 -4.11 -2.63 18.13
C ALA A 96 -3.80 -4.11 17.81
N TYR A 97 -2.87 -4.34 16.90
CA TYR A 97 -2.45 -5.68 16.51
C TYR A 97 -1.83 -6.44 17.70
N SER A 98 -2.53 -7.47 18.17
CA SER A 98 -2.00 -8.38 19.22
C SER A 98 -0.87 -9.27 18.68
N ASN A 99 -1.00 -9.69 17.41
CA ASN A 99 0.02 -10.41 16.67
C ASN A 99 -0.08 -10.03 15.18
N ILE A 100 0.73 -9.07 14.79
CA ILE A 100 0.79 -8.55 13.41
C ILE A 100 0.99 -9.63 12.35
N TYR A 101 1.83 -10.64 12.63
CA TYR A 101 2.17 -11.68 11.65
C TYR A 101 0.99 -12.56 11.32
N THR A 102 0.20 -12.94 12.33
CA THR A 102 -0.95 -13.83 12.15
C THR A 102 -2.19 -13.03 11.75
N GLN A 103 -2.47 -11.95 12.47
CA GLN A 103 -3.65 -11.12 12.26
C GLN A 103 -3.58 -10.40 10.92
N GLY A 104 -2.49 -9.69 10.62
CA GLY A 104 -2.32 -8.96 9.37
C GLY A 104 -2.32 -9.88 8.14
N ASN A 105 -1.68 -11.06 8.23
CA ASN A 105 -1.72 -12.05 7.14
C ASN A 105 -3.15 -12.56 6.86
N ASN A 106 -3.91 -12.84 7.93
CA ASN A 106 -5.30 -13.28 7.81
C ASN A 106 -6.20 -12.16 7.27
N GLU A 107 -6.01 -10.91 7.71
CA GLU A 107 -6.74 -9.76 7.20
C GLU A 107 -6.54 -9.58 5.69
N ILE A 108 -5.28 -9.62 5.22
CA ILE A 108 -4.96 -9.52 3.79
C ILE A 108 -5.56 -10.68 3.00
N ARG A 109 -5.43 -11.91 3.50
CA ARG A 109 -5.97 -13.13 2.85
C ARG A 109 -7.48 -13.05 2.66
N ASN A 110 -8.19 -12.56 3.68
CA ASN A 110 -9.65 -12.54 3.70
C ASN A 110 -10.24 -11.22 3.18
N SER A 111 -9.41 -10.31 2.65
CA SER A 111 -9.83 -8.97 2.22
C SER A 111 -10.57 -8.21 3.32
N ALA A 112 -10.12 -8.33 4.58
CA ALA A 112 -10.74 -7.65 5.70
C ALA A 112 -10.60 -6.12 5.58
N ARG A 113 -11.46 -5.40 6.32
CA ARG A 113 -11.41 -3.93 6.48
C ARG A 113 -11.45 -3.61 7.98
N PRO A 114 -10.31 -3.68 8.69
CA PRO A 114 -10.28 -3.37 10.12
C PRO A 114 -10.69 -1.92 10.37
N GLU A 115 -11.59 -1.70 11.33
CA GLU A 115 -12.09 -0.36 11.67
C GLU A 115 -10.94 0.58 12.04
N LEU A 116 -11.00 1.84 11.60
CA LEU A 116 -10.01 2.86 11.92
C LEU A 116 -10.25 3.42 13.32
N ALA A 117 -9.17 3.80 14.01
CA ALA A 117 -9.27 4.48 15.30
C ALA A 117 -9.81 5.91 15.13
N GLU A 118 -9.38 6.58 14.05
CA GLU A 118 -9.66 7.98 13.73
C GLU A 118 -9.81 8.14 12.21
N THR A 119 -10.53 9.17 11.79
CA THR A 119 -10.70 9.58 10.39
C THR A 119 -10.22 11.02 10.20
N VAL A 120 -10.01 11.43 8.96
CA VAL A 120 -9.66 12.81 8.63
C VAL A 120 -10.93 13.61 8.41
N ASP A 121 -11.28 14.47 9.36
CA ASP A 121 -12.56 15.19 9.35
C ASP A 121 -12.69 16.20 8.19
N ASN A 122 -11.58 16.79 7.75
CA ASN A 122 -11.50 17.82 6.70
C ASN A 122 -10.87 17.29 5.40
N MET A 123 -11.16 16.04 5.03
CA MET A 123 -10.54 15.42 3.85
C MET A 123 -10.78 16.21 2.54
N ASP A 124 -11.89 16.93 2.44
CA ASP A 124 -12.26 17.75 1.29
C ASP A 124 -11.28 18.90 1.02
N GLU A 125 -10.56 19.38 2.04
CA GLU A 125 -9.58 20.47 1.90
C GLU A 125 -8.31 20.06 1.14
N TYR A 126 -7.98 18.76 1.08
CA TYR A 126 -6.74 18.30 0.46
C TYR A 126 -6.88 18.04 -1.04
N ASP A 127 -5.85 18.40 -1.79
CA ASP A 127 -5.73 18.13 -3.23
C ASP A 127 -4.90 16.87 -3.50
N VAL A 128 -3.87 16.66 -2.66
CA VAL A 128 -2.92 15.57 -2.77
C VAL A 128 -2.91 14.78 -1.47
N VAL A 129 -3.00 13.45 -1.58
CA VAL A 129 -2.91 12.54 -0.44
C VAL A 129 -1.82 11.53 -0.71
N PHE A 130 -0.72 11.68 0.02
CA PHE A 130 0.29 10.62 0.13
C PHE A 130 -0.23 9.52 1.04
N VAL A 131 -0.04 8.26 0.64
CA VAL A 131 -0.49 7.08 1.41
C VAL A 131 0.69 6.14 1.64
N GLY A 132 1.23 6.18 2.86
CA GLY A 132 2.44 5.46 3.27
C GLY A 132 2.18 4.17 4.01
N PHE A 133 2.89 3.09 3.66
CA PHE A 133 2.75 1.82 4.38
C PHE A 133 3.98 0.89 4.32
N PRO A 134 4.16 -0.01 5.30
CA PRO A 134 5.07 -1.14 5.15
C PRO A 134 4.48 -2.19 4.21
N VAL A 135 5.29 -2.80 3.35
CA VAL A 135 4.85 -3.96 2.55
C VAL A 135 4.68 -5.18 3.46
N TRP A 136 3.48 -5.74 3.51
CA TRP A 136 3.18 -6.93 4.29
C TRP A 136 2.81 -8.09 3.38
N TRP A 137 3.63 -9.15 3.42
CA TRP A 137 3.37 -10.35 2.62
C TRP A 137 3.15 -10.08 1.13
N HIS A 138 3.93 -9.15 0.56
CA HIS A 138 3.80 -8.70 -0.84
C HIS A 138 2.44 -8.06 -1.15
N ALA A 139 1.80 -7.46 -0.15
CA ALA A 139 0.51 -6.82 -0.25
C ALA A 139 0.47 -5.55 0.62
N THR A 140 -0.53 -4.72 0.34
CA THR A 140 -0.90 -3.55 1.14
C THR A 140 -1.52 -4.01 2.46
N PRO A 141 -1.15 -3.44 3.61
CA PRO A 141 -1.83 -3.72 4.88
C PRO A 141 -3.32 -3.37 4.81
N ALA A 142 -4.20 -4.22 5.35
CA ALA A 142 -5.65 -4.08 5.23
C ALA A 142 -6.22 -2.76 5.82
N VAL A 143 -5.53 -2.18 6.82
CA VAL A 143 -5.91 -0.88 7.38
C VAL A 143 -5.78 0.27 6.37
N ILE A 144 -4.84 0.17 5.42
CA ILE A 144 -4.70 1.14 4.33
C ILE A 144 -5.86 1.04 3.36
N ASN A 145 -6.28 -0.18 3.01
CA ASN A 145 -7.47 -0.39 2.19
C ASN A 145 -8.71 0.23 2.85
N THR A 146 -8.82 0.08 4.17
CA THR A 146 -9.91 0.71 4.93
C THR A 146 -9.83 2.22 4.87
N PHE A 147 -8.64 2.81 5.03
CA PHE A 147 -8.44 4.25 4.89
C PHE A 147 -8.87 4.79 3.52
N LEU A 148 -8.45 4.14 2.44
CA LEU A 148 -8.82 4.51 1.06
C LEU A 148 -10.33 4.47 0.82
N GLU A 149 -11.02 3.47 1.40
CA GLU A 149 -12.47 3.28 1.23
C GLU A 149 -13.31 4.09 2.22
N SER A 150 -12.71 4.66 3.26
CA SER A 150 -13.43 5.41 4.31
C SER A 150 -13.59 6.91 3.99
N HIS A 151 -12.98 7.39 2.91
CA HIS A 151 -12.98 8.80 2.53
C HIS A 151 -13.37 8.97 1.07
N ASP A 152 -14.02 10.10 0.75
CA ASP A 152 -14.17 10.51 -0.66
C ASP A 152 -12.86 11.14 -1.15
N LEU A 153 -12.15 10.38 -1.97
CA LEU A 153 -10.87 10.76 -2.55
C LEU A 153 -11.00 11.17 -4.03
N SER A 154 -12.24 11.29 -4.53
CA SER A 154 -12.53 11.65 -5.92
C SER A 154 -11.95 13.02 -6.26
N GLY A 155 -11.28 13.12 -7.42
CA GLY A 155 -10.66 14.37 -7.87
C GLY A 155 -9.38 14.78 -7.12
N LYS A 156 -8.90 13.94 -6.19
CA LYS A 156 -7.61 14.13 -5.51
C LYS A 156 -6.52 13.29 -6.18
N LEU A 157 -5.27 13.73 -6.06
CA LEU A 157 -4.11 12.96 -6.49
C LEU A 157 -3.61 12.06 -5.35
N ILE A 158 -3.64 10.75 -5.55
CA ILE A 158 -3.22 9.75 -4.57
C ILE A 158 -1.81 9.28 -4.90
N ILE A 159 -0.89 9.42 -3.96
CA ILE A 159 0.53 9.11 -4.15
C ILE A 159 0.96 8.01 -3.17
N PRO A 160 0.98 6.74 -3.60
CA PRO A 160 1.37 5.64 -2.74
C PRO A 160 2.87 5.67 -2.46
N PHE A 161 3.27 5.39 -1.24
CA PHE A 161 4.67 5.06 -0.97
C PHE A 161 4.79 3.92 0.01
N CYS A 162 5.86 3.14 -0.13
CA CYS A 162 6.08 2.01 0.76
C CYS A 162 7.49 1.92 1.30
N THR A 163 7.61 1.21 2.42
CA THR A 163 8.90 0.75 2.96
C THR A 163 8.89 -0.77 3.02
N SER A 164 10.03 -1.41 2.81
CA SER A 164 10.11 -2.87 2.84
C SER A 164 11.52 -3.37 3.15
N GLY A 165 11.60 -4.60 3.63
CA GLY A 165 12.88 -5.32 3.80
C GLY A 165 13.42 -5.96 2.52
N GLY A 166 12.80 -5.74 1.35
CA GLY A 166 13.25 -6.35 0.10
C GLY A 166 12.29 -6.23 -1.07
N SER A 167 10.98 -6.19 -0.82
CA SER A 167 9.93 -6.12 -1.85
C SER A 167 9.80 -4.76 -2.50
N ASP A 168 9.58 -4.74 -3.82
CA ASP A 168 9.36 -3.51 -4.59
C ASP A 168 7.93 -3.01 -4.49
N ILE A 169 7.69 -1.75 -4.90
CA ILE A 169 6.38 -1.10 -4.81
C ILE A 169 5.33 -1.82 -5.67
N ASP A 170 5.72 -2.41 -6.80
CA ASP A 170 4.81 -3.13 -7.70
C ASP A 170 4.11 -4.33 -7.02
N GLU A 171 4.73 -4.90 -5.99
CA GLU A 171 4.21 -6.09 -5.31
C GLU A 171 2.90 -5.81 -4.54
N PRO A 172 2.82 -4.79 -3.66
CA PRO A 172 1.57 -4.42 -2.99
C PRO A 172 0.55 -3.69 -3.87
N MET A 173 0.95 -3.07 -4.99
CA MET A 173 0.06 -2.22 -5.79
C MET A 173 -1.24 -2.90 -6.24
N PRO A 174 -1.28 -4.19 -6.67
CA PRO A 174 -2.54 -4.85 -7.00
C PRO A 174 -3.56 -4.84 -5.86
N THR A 175 -3.11 -4.97 -4.61
CA THR A 175 -4.01 -4.87 -3.46
C THR A 175 -4.29 -3.44 -3.02
N PHE A 176 -3.44 -2.47 -3.37
CA PHE A 176 -3.69 -1.05 -3.16
C PHE A 176 -4.80 -0.56 -4.11
N LEU A 177 -4.63 -0.83 -5.41
CA LEU A 177 -5.52 -0.39 -6.49
C LEU A 177 -6.92 -1.01 -6.43
N ASP A 178 -7.05 -2.18 -5.80
CA ASP A 178 -8.34 -2.83 -5.48
C ASP A 178 -9.27 -1.95 -4.61
N SER A 179 -8.71 -0.93 -3.93
CA SER A 179 -9.43 0.06 -3.13
C SER A 179 -9.44 1.46 -3.76
N CYS A 180 -9.05 1.58 -5.04
CA CYS A 180 -8.87 2.88 -5.72
C CYS A 180 -9.88 3.10 -6.86
N ASP A 181 -11.13 2.72 -6.67
CA ASP A 181 -12.18 2.91 -7.68
C ASP A 181 -12.36 4.39 -8.03
N GLY A 182 -12.11 4.76 -9.29
CA GLY A 182 -12.20 6.13 -9.78
C GLY A 182 -11.16 7.10 -9.21
N LEU A 183 -10.11 6.63 -8.53
CA LEU A 183 -9.10 7.50 -7.93
C LEU A 183 -7.94 7.78 -8.89
N ALA A 184 -7.38 8.99 -8.83
CA ALA A 184 -6.19 9.35 -9.61
C ALA A 184 -4.91 8.90 -8.86
N VAL A 185 -4.39 7.72 -9.19
CA VAL A 185 -3.17 7.19 -8.55
C VAL A 185 -1.95 7.52 -9.41
N PHE A 186 -0.90 8.07 -8.78
CA PHE A 186 0.29 8.53 -9.49
C PHE A 186 1.56 8.46 -8.64
N GLY A 187 2.70 8.23 -9.30
CA GLY A 187 4.01 8.53 -8.74
C GLY A 187 4.42 7.63 -7.59
N GLU A 188 3.97 6.38 -7.58
CA GLU A 188 4.25 5.44 -6.50
C GLU A 188 5.74 5.18 -6.32
N LYS A 189 6.19 5.08 -5.06
CA LYS A 189 7.61 4.84 -4.77
C LYS A 189 7.84 3.93 -3.58
N ARG A 190 8.79 3.01 -3.74
CA ARG A 190 9.44 2.35 -2.60
C ARG A 190 10.55 3.27 -2.08
N ILE A 191 10.47 3.60 -0.80
CA ILE A 191 11.47 4.39 -0.10
C ILE A 191 12.30 3.48 0.82
N THR A 192 13.60 3.46 0.59
CA THR A 192 14.62 2.73 1.34
C THR A 192 15.39 3.64 2.30
N GLY A 193 15.39 4.96 2.06
CA GLY A 193 15.98 5.94 2.96
C GLY A 193 15.61 7.38 2.63
N THR A 194 15.83 8.29 3.57
CA THR A 194 15.46 9.72 3.41
C THR A 194 16.21 10.44 2.30
N GLY A 195 17.40 9.96 1.92
CA GLY A 195 18.22 10.62 0.90
C GLY A 195 17.66 10.59 -0.53
N GLU A 196 16.58 9.86 -0.78
CA GLU A 196 15.91 9.83 -2.10
C GLU A 196 14.57 10.59 -2.13
N ILE A 197 14.13 11.15 -0.99
CA ILE A 197 12.83 11.81 -0.88
C ILE A 197 12.83 13.11 -1.67
N THR A 198 13.78 14.01 -1.44
CA THR A 198 13.86 15.28 -2.18
C THR A 198 13.82 15.10 -3.70
N GLY A 199 14.64 14.21 -4.25
CA GLY A 199 14.67 13.97 -5.69
C GLY A 199 13.36 13.38 -6.24
N TRP A 200 12.69 12.53 -5.46
CA TRP A 200 11.36 12.04 -5.83
C TRP A 200 10.30 13.13 -5.78
N LEU A 201 10.31 13.99 -4.75
CA LEU A 201 9.36 15.09 -4.64
C LEU A 201 9.53 16.12 -5.76
N GLU A 202 10.76 16.34 -6.23
CA GLU A 202 11.07 17.14 -7.42
C GLU A 202 10.46 16.51 -8.69
N GLU A 203 10.58 15.19 -8.87
CA GLU A 203 9.97 14.46 -10.01
C GLU A 203 8.44 14.57 -10.01
N LEU A 204 7.82 14.68 -8.84
CA LEU A 204 6.37 14.85 -8.71
C LEU A 204 5.90 16.28 -9.04
N GLU A 205 6.81 17.26 -9.14
CA GLU A 205 6.55 18.70 -9.34
C GLU A 205 5.67 19.34 -8.25
N LEU A 206 5.69 18.80 -7.02
CA LEU A 206 4.84 19.27 -5.92
C LEU A 206 5.48 20.39 -5.08
N GLN A 207 6.80 20.55 -5.13
CA GLN A 207 7.52 21.59 -4.36
C GLN A 207 7.27 23.00 -4.87
N SER A 208 6.98 23.19 -6.16
CA SER A 208 6.65 24.51 -6.72
C SER A 208 5.22 24.97 -6.37
N ALA A 209 4.35 24.05 -5.95
CA ALA A 209 2.95 24.32 -5.65
C ALA A 209 2.70 24.72 -4.18
N THR A 210 3.67 24.48 -3.28
CA THR A 210 3.56 24.80 -1.85
C THR A 210 4.37 26.03 -1.43
N ALA A 211 5.11 26.64 -2.35
CA ALA A 211 5.96 27.80 -2.08
C ALA A 211 5.19 29.13 -2.19
N GLN A 212 4.42 29.48 -1.16
CA GLN A 212 4.02 30.87 -0.89
C GLN A 212 3.76 31.15 0.60
#